data_AF-A0A9J5ZW45-F1
#
_entry.id   AF-A0A9J5ZW45-F1
#
_cell.length_a   1.000
_cell.length_b   1.000
_cell.length_c   1.000
_cell.angle_alpha   90.00
_cell.angle_beta   90.00
_cell.angle_gamma   90.00
#
_symmetry.space_group_name_H-M   'P 1'
#
loop_
_entity.id
_entity.type
_entity.pdbx_description
1 polymer ?
#
loop_
_entity_poly.entity_id
_entity_poly.type
_entity_poly.pdbx_seq_one_letter_code
_entity_poly.pdbx_strand_id
1 'polypeptide(L)'
;MKCYLASLPEPLTTFELYNEIRGARSSIHAMKNTLKKIPTVNYMTLELITALLLRVSQKSLMDARTLATEMAPILIWQRGQSPHQYDQFWNHSAKSSSKKHMDSNSNSSAWEMLEDEDENADASSPIPLDDGQPIDLGAIDAIQCLIEHHNAIFTDANETVWR
;
A
#
# COMPACT_ATOMS: atom_id res chain seq x y z
N MET A 1 7.78 2.78 11.25
CA MET A 1 6.30 2.75 11.36
C MET A 1 5.69 1.64 10.51
N LYS A 2 5.88 1.61 9.18
CA LYS A 2 5.34 0.53 8.30
C LYS A 2 5.68 -0.88 8.80
N CYS A 3 6.94 -1.13 9.18
CA CYS A 3 7.38 -2.43 9.74
C CYS A 3 6.64 -2.82 11.03
N TYR A 4 6.32 -1.86 11.90
CA TYR A 4 5.57 -2.14 13.13
C TYR A 4 4.14 -2.60 12.79
N LEU A 5 3.46 -1.89 11.90
CA LEU A 5 2.10 -2.25 11.46
C LEU A 5 2.08 -3.59 10.70
N ALA A 6 3.07 -3.82 9.84
CA ALA A 6 3.22 -5.06 9.12
C ALA A 6 3.54 -6.27 10.02
N SER A 7 4.17 -6.04 11.18
CA SER A 7 4.47 -7.08 12.17
C SER A 7 3.29 -7.45 13.06
N LEU A 8 2.15 -6.76 12.95
CA LEU A 8 0.97 -7.10 13.72
C LEU A 8 0.46 -8.50 13.30
N PRO A 9 0.03 -9.34 14.27
CA PRO A 9 -0.50 -10.67 13.96
C PRO A 9 -1.86 -10.63 13.23
N GLU A 10 -2.52 -9.46 13.24
CA GLU A 10 -3.81 -9.20 12.62
C GLU A 10 -3.80 -7.77 12.03
N PRO A 11 -4.53 -7.51 10.92
CA PRO A 11 -4.72 -6.14 10.42
C PRO A 11 -5.21 -5.21 11.49
N LEU A 12 -4.78 -3.96 11.39
CA LEU A 12 -5.26 -2.93 12.29
C LEU A 12 -6.78 -2.79 12.23
N THR A 13 -7.37 -3.05 11.06
CA THR A 13 -8.83 -3.05 10.86
C THR A 13 -9.56 -4.31 11.34
N THR A 14 -8.84 -5.29 11.89
CA THR A 14 -9.28 -6.67 12.19
C THR A 14 -9.70 -7.49 10.97
N PHE A 15 -9.60 -8.82 11.07
CA PHE A 15 -9.99 -9.73 9.98
C PHE A 15 -11.50 -9.74 9.78
N GLU A 16 -12.26 -9.63 10.87
CA GLU A 16 -13.73 -9.76 10.87
C GLU A 16 -14.39 -8.65 10.06
N LEU A 17 -13.82 -7.44 10.08
CA LEU A 17 -14.42 -6.26 9.46
C LEU A 17 -13.87 -5.96 8.07
N TYR A 18 -12.98 -6.79 7.52
CA TYR A 18 -12.36 -6.60 6.21
C TYR A 18 -13.41 -6.31 5.11
N ASN A 19 -14.44 -7.17 4.98
CA ASN A 19 -15.46 -7.01 3.92
C ASN A 19 -16.38 -5.82 4.18
N GLU A 20 -16.71 -5.54 5.44
CA GLU A 20 -17.57 -4.42 5.81
C GLU A 20 -16.89 -3.08 5.53
N ILE A 21 -15.60 -2.95 5.88
CA ILE A 21 -14.81 -1.75 5.63
C ILE A 21 -14.62 -1.54 4.13
N ARG A 22 -14.29 -2.61 3.40
CA ARG A 22 -14.20 -2.59 1.94
C ARG A 22 -15.53 -2.19 1.28
N GLY A 23 -16.65 -2.65 1.80
CA GLY A 23 -18.00 -2.32 1.31
C GLY A 23 -18.45 -0.91 1.68
N ALA A 24 -17.97 -0.36 2.79
CA ALA A 24 -18.35 0.97 3.28
C ALA A 24 -17.63 2.13 2.57
N ARG A 25 -16.65 1.86 1.70
CA ARG A 25 -15.79 2.86 1.03
C ARG A 25 -16.54 4.00 0.32
N SER A 26 -17.76 3.76 -0.15
CA SER A 26 -18.59 4.74 -0.86
C SER A 26 -19.49 5.59 0.05
N SER A 27 -19.46 5.38 1.38
CA SER A 27 -20.33 6.11 2.32
C SER A 27 -19.61 6.38 3.63
N ILE A 28 -19.38 7.66 3.94
CA ILE A 28 -18.79 8.13 5.20
C ILE A 28 -19.60 7.63 6.40
N HIS A 29 -20.93 7.66 6.32
CA HIS A 29 -21.80 7.20 7.39
C HIS A 29 -21.67 5.69 7.62
N ALA A 30 -21.66 4.89 6.54
CA ALA A 30 -21.44 3.45 6.64
C ALA A 30 -20.06 3.17 7.23
N MET A 31 -19.02 3.88 6.77
CA MET A 31 -17.66 3.72 7.27
C MET A 31 -17.59 4.01 8.77
N LYS A 32 -18.15 5.15 9.23
CA LYS A 32 -18.20 5.51 10.65
C LYS A 32 -18.90 4.44 11.50
N ASN A 33 -20.00 3.86 11.01
CA ASN A 33 -20.71 2.81 11.74
C ASN A 33 -19.95 1.48 11.75
N THR A 34 -19.28 1.11 10.67
CA THR A 34 -18.43 -0.08 10.61
C THR A 34 -17.26 0.03 11.57
N LEU A 35 -16.55 1.17 11.59
CA LEU A 35 -15.39 1.36 12.44
C LEU A 35 -15.70 1.32 13.95
N LYS A 36 -16.94 1.63 14.37
CA LYS A 36 -17.37 1.50 15.78
C LYS A 36 -17.32 0.06 16.31
N LYS A 37 -17.28 -0.94 15.42
CA LYS A 37 -17.18 -2.36 15.79
C LYS A 37 -15.75 -2.80 16.08
N ILE A 38 -14.75 -2.03 15.63
CA ILE A 38 -13.33 -2.32 15.84
C ILE A 38 -12.99 -2.11 17.33
N PRO A 39 -12.09 -2.93 17.93
CA PRO A 39 -11.60 -2.69 19.28
C PRO A 39 -11.05 -1.26 19.47
N THR A 40 -11.26 -0.67 20.63
CA THR A 40 -10.94 0.75 20.88
C THR A 40 -9.48 1.11 20.58
N VAL A 41 -8.52 0.23 20.93
CA VAL A 41 -7.09 0.48 20.68
C VAL A 41 -6.80 0.54 19.17
N ASN A 42 -7.38 -0.38 18.40
CA ASN A 42 -7.26 -0.43 16.95
C ASN A 42 -7.90 0.81 16.31
N TYR A 43 -9.09 1.21 16.78
CA TYR A 43 -9.78 2.42 16.31
C TYR A 43 -8.93 3.68 16.52
N MET A 44 -8.45 3.91 17.74
CA MET A 44 -7.63 5.08 18.09
C MET A 44 -6.31 5.11 17.31
N THR A 45 -5.72 3.93 17.09
CA THR A 45 -4.49 3.82 16.30
C THR A 45 -4.77 4.10 14.81
N LEU A 46 -5.88 3.60 14.26
CA LEU A 46 -6.28 3.86 12.88
C LEU A 46 -6.59 5.35 12.67
N GLU A 47 -7.24 6.00 13.63
CA GLU A 47 -7.47 7.44 13.67
C GLU A 47 -6.15 8.19 13.60
N LEU A 48 -5.19 7.91 14.51
CA LEU A 48 -3.89 8.57 14.52
C LEU A 48 -3.14 8.42 13.19
N ILE A 49 -3.14 7.21 12.62
CA ILE A 49 -2.45 6.92 11.36
C ILE A 49 -3.09 7.67 10.21
N THR A 50 -4.41 7.62 10.09
CA THR A 50 -5.13 8.29 9.00
C THR A 50 -5.05 9.80 9.11
N ALA A 51 -5.03 10.37 10.33
CA ALA A 51 -4.74 11.78 10.58
C ALA A 51 -3.35 12.18 10.07
N LEU A 52 -2.34 11.35 10.35
CA LEU A 52 -0.97 11.58 9.87
C LEU A 52 -0.91 11.51 8.34
N LEU A 53 -1.52 10.50 7.73
CA LEU A 53 -1.54 10.35 6.27
C LEU A 53 -2.25 11.52 5.58
N LEU A 54 -3.37 12.01 6.13
CA LEU A 54 -4.04 13.22 5.63
C LEU A 54 -3.11 14.44 5.68
N ARG A 55 -2.36 14.62 6.78
CA ARG A 55 -1.38 15.71 6.88
C ARG A 55 -0.24 15.56 5.87
N VAL A 56 0.22 14.34 5.61
CA VAL A 56 1.23 14.06 4.58
C VAL A 56 0.69 14.38 3.18
N SER A 57 -0.57 14.06 2.90
CA SER A 57 -1.17 14.34 1.60
C SER A 57 -1.38 15.83 1.34
N GLN A 58 -1.56 16.63 2.40
CA GLN A 58 -1.72 18.08 2.31
C GLN A 58 -0.39 18.84 2.22
N LYS A 59 0.71 18.27 2.73
CA LYS A 59 2.00 18.95 2.87
C LYS A 59 3.13 18.40 2.01
N SER A 60 2.87 17.34 1.25
CA SER A 60 3.86 16.72 0.35
C SER A 60 3.31 16.60 -1.07
N LEU A 61 4.15 16.11 -1.99
CA LEU A 61 3.74 15.78 -3.36
C LEU A 61 3.01 14.44 -3.48
N MET A 62 2.84 13.70 -2.38
CA MET A 62 2.11 12.42 -2.39
C MET A 62 0.62 12.66 -2.17
N ASP A 63 -0.22 12.26 -3.11
CA ASP A 63 -1.67 12.33 -2.95
C ASP A 63 -2.22 11.19 -2.07
N ALA A 64 -3.48 11.32 -1.65
CA ALA A 64 -4.14 10.32 -0.80
C ALA A 64 -4.20 8.94 -1.48
N ARG A 65 -4.34 8.88 -2.81
CA ARG A 65 -4.34 7.64 -3.60
C ARG A 65 -2.99 6.91 -3.51
N THR A 66 -1.89 7.62 -3.68
CA THR A 66 -0.53 7.03 -3.58
C THR A 66 -0.28 6.53 -2.18
N LEU A 67 -0.64 7.33 -1.16
CA LEU A 67 -0.53 6.91 0.24
C LEU A 67 -1.40 5.69 0.54
N ALA A 68 -2.63 5.64 0.05
CA ALA A 68 -3.52 4.50 0.24
C ALA A 68 -2.98 3.23 -0.42
N THR A 69 -2.43 3.33 -1.63
CA THR A 69 -1.82 2.19 -2.34
C THR A 69 -0.66 1.60 -1.53
N GLU A 70 0.15 2.45 -0.91
CA GLU A 70 1.28 2.07 -0.07
C GLU A 70 0.88 1.52 1.31
N MET A 71 -0.23 2.01 1.87
CA MET A 71 -0.64 1.73 3.24
C MET A 71 -1.73 0.64 3.35
N ALA A 72 -2.53 0.42 2.30
CA ALA A 72 -3.56 -0.61 2.30
C ALA A 72 -3.06 -2.01 2.66
N PRO A 73 -1.99 -2.56 2.02
CA PRO A 73 -1.54 -3.92 2.33
C PRO A 73 -1.03 -4.09 3.77
N ILE A 74 -0.82 -3.00 4.52
CA ILE A 74 -0.35 -3.02 5.92
C ILE A 74 -1.36 -2.50 6.94
N LEU A 75 -2.54 -2.06 6.49
CA LEU A 75 -3.61 -1.63 7.39
C LEU A 75 -4.79 -2.60 7.35
N ILE A 76 -5.03 -3.22 6.19
CA ILE A 76 -6.16 -4.09 5.93
C ILE A 76 -5.73 -5.25 5.00
N TRP A 77 -5.93 -6.48 5.45
CA TRP A 77 -5.65 -7.68 4.66
C TRP A 77 -6.51 -8.86 5.12
N GLN A 78 -6.69 -9.87 4.27
CA GLN A 78 -7.43 -11.09 4.62
C GLN A 78 -6.53 -12.12 5.31
N ARG A 79 -7.15 -13.08 6.01
CA ARG A 79 -6.41 -14.21 6.61
C ARG A 79 -5.65 -14.97 5.52
N GLY A 80 -4.35 -15.20 5.74
CA GLY A 80 -3.45 -15.83 4.77
C GLY A 80 -2.80 -14.87 3.77
N GLN A 81 -3.17 -13.57 3.78
CA GLN A 81 -2.60 -12.51 2.93
C GLN A 81 -1.76 -11.53 3.73
N SER A 82 -0.91 -12.04 4.64
CA SER A 82 -0.16 -11.17 5.55
C SER A 82 0.84 -10.26 4.83
N PRO A 83 1.15 -9.07 5.36
CA PRO A 83 2.11 -8.13 4.79
C PRO A 83 3.50 -8.72 4.51
N HIS A 84 3.91 -9.80 5.18
CA HIS A 84 5.19 -10.48 4.92
C HIS A 84 5.33 -10.98 3.47
N GLN A 85 4.23 -11.26 2.78
CA GLN A 85 4.26 -11.57 1.34
C GLN A 85 4.65 -10.34 0.50
N TYR A 86 4.40 -9.12 1.01
CA TYR A 86 4.78 -7.85 0.39
C TYR A 86 6.22 -7.41 0.71
N ASP A 87 6.94 -8.10 1.61
CA ASP A 87 8.34 -7.77 1.93
C ASP A 87 9.22 -7.80 0.67
N GLN A 88 8.92 -8.71 -0.28
CA GLN A 88 9.64 -8.77 -1.55
C GLN A 88 9.51 -7.46 -2.34
N PHE A 89 8.30 -6.92 -2.46
CA PHE A 89 8.03 -5.66 -3.18
C PHE A 89 8.74 -4.46 -2.54
N TRP A 90 8.74 -4.37 -1.21
CA TRP A 90 9.44 -3.29 -0.51
C TRP A 90 10.96 -3.35 -0.70
N ASN A 91 11.51 -4.57 -0.66
CA ASN A 91 12.93 -4.80 -0.88
C ASN A 91 13.35 -4.51 -2.32
N HIS A 92 12.47 -4.69 -3.30
CA HIS A 92 12.74 -4.35 -4.71
C HIS A 92 12.68 -2.84 -4.98
N SER A 93 11.74 -2.10 -4.38
CA SER A 93 11.65 -0.63 -4.52
C SER A 93 12.88 0.08 -3.93
N ALA A 94 13.40 -0.40 -2.80
CA ALA A 94 14.65 0.09 -2.21
C ALA A 94 15.87 -0.18 -3.13
N LYS A 95 15.88 -1.31 -3.85
CA LYS A 95 16.96 -1.65 -4.79
C LYS A 95 16.88 -0.89 -6.12
N SER A 96 15.69 -0.56 -6.62
CA SER A 96 15.54 0.20 -7.86
C SER A 96 15.91 1.68 -7.69
N SER A 97 15.61 2.26 -6.52
CA SER A 97 16.02 3.63 -6.18
C SER A 97 17.53 3.76 -5.93
N SER A 98 18.19 2.68 -5.51
CA SER A 98 19.65 2.66 -5.30
C SER A 98 20.48 2.56 -6.60
N LYS A 99 19.86 2.29 -7.76
CA LYS A 99 20.58 2.13 -9.05
C LYS A 99 20.66 3.39 -9.90
N LYS A 100 20.19 4.55 -9.41
CA LYS A 100 20.14 5.80 -10.21
C LYS A 100 21.26 6.81 -9.93
N HIS A 101 22.36 6.40 -9.27
CA HIS A 101 23.51 7.28 -9.04
C HIS A 101 24.85 6.54 -9.01
N MET A 102 25.23 5.93 -10.14
CA MET A 102 26.57 5.47 -10.56
C MET A 102 26.32 4.77 -11.90
N ASP A 103 26.79 5.18 -13.08
CA ASP A 103 27.82 6.13 -13.46
C ASP A 103 27.43 6.77 -14.80
N SER A 104 27.73 8.06 -14.94
CA SER A 104 27.90 8.67 -16.25
C SER A 104 29.24 8.22 -16.84
N ASN A 105 29.26 8.01 -18.15
CA ASN A 105 30.43 7.95 -19.03
C ASN A 105 30.97 6.55 -19.42
N SER A 106 30.48 6.01 -20.53
CA SER A 106 31.36 5.36 -21.52
C SER A 106 30.74 5.37 -22.92
N ASN A 107 31.42 6.08 -23.81
CA ASN A 107 31.25 6.15 -25.25
C ASN A 107 31.30 4.76 -25.93
N SER A 108 30.62 4.70 -27.09
CA SER A 108 30.92 3.93 -28.29
C SER A 108 31.23 2.43 -28.18
N SER A 109 30.23 1.61 -28.52
CA SER A 109 30.39 0.60 -29.57
C SER A 109 29.00 0.07 -29.94
N ALA A 110 28.40 0.71 -30.93
CA ALA A 110 27.24 0.17 -31.64
C ALA A 110 27.80 -0.55 -32.88
N TRP A 111 27.43 -1.82 -33.07
CA TRP A 111 27.57 -2.61 -34.31
C TRP A 111 28.83 -3.46 -34.54
N GLU A 112 29.24 -4.31 -33.59
CA GLU A 112 30.14 -5.41 -33.95
C GLU A 112 29.82 -6.69 -33.17
N MET A 113 29.83 -7.81 -33.90
CA MET A 113 29.51 -9.19 -33.52
C MET A 113 28.04 -9.63 -33.65
N LEU A 114 27.55 -9.67 -34.88
CA LEU A 114 26.63 -10.75 -35.31
C LEU A 114 27.52 -11.86 -35.90
N GLU A 115 27.73 -12.94 -35.14
CA GLU A 115 28.14 -14.23 -35.70
C GLU A 115 26.97 -15.18 -35.50
N ASP A 116 26.38 -15.59 -36.64
CA ASP A 116 25.35 -16.61 -36.75
C ASP A 116 26.00 -17.99 -36.64
N GLU A 117 25.62 -18.80 -35.65
CA GLU A 117 25.62 -20.27 -35.72
C GLU A 117 24.95 -20.85 -34.46
N ASP A 118 23.70 -21.30 -34.59
CA ASP A 118 23.33 -22.73 -34.54
C ASP A 118 21.81 -22.86 -34.27
N GLU A 119 21.16 -23.67 -35.10
CA GLU A 119 19.76 -24.03 -34.93
C GLU A 119 19.62 -24.93 -33.69
N ASN A 120 18.51 -24.73 -32.97
CA ASN A 120 17.95 -25.69 -32.01
C ASN A 120 18.46 -25.65 -30.56
N ALA A 121 18.29 -24.49 -29.92
CA ALA A 121 17.94 -24.46 -28.50
C ALA A 121 16.66 -23.64 -28.34
N ASP A 122 15.53 -24.34 -28.18
CA ASP A 122 14.33 -23.76 -27.57
C ASP A 122 14.69 -23.41 -26.11
N ALA A 123 15.36 -22.28 -25.95
CA ALA A 123 15.67 -21.66 -24.67
C ALA A 123 14.49 -20.80 -24.19
N SER A 124 13.26 -21.15 -24.58
CA SER A 124 12.06 -20.68 -23.91
C SER A 124 11.95 -21.39 -22.56
N SER A 125 12.82 -21.01 -21.62
CA SER A 125 12.53 -21.26 -20.22
C SER A 125 11.22 -20.54 -19.92
N PRO A 126 10.15 -21.23 -19.50
CA PRO A 126 8.97 -20.53 -19.03
C PRO A 126 9.41 -19.77 -17.77
N ILE A 127 9.70 -18.48 -17.93
CA ILE A 127 9.84 -17.56 -16.81
C ILE A 127 8.50 -17.68 -16.09
N PRO A 128 8.44 -18.22 -14.86
CA PRO A 128 7.20 -18.26 -14.13
C PRO A 128 6.74 -16.82 -14.04
N LEU A 129 5.64 -16.49 -14.70
CA LEU A 129 4.92 -15.27 -14.41
C LEU A 129 4.43 -15.49 -12.99
N ASP A 130 5.21 -15.03 -12.02
CA ASP A 130 4.70 -14.76 -10.68
C ASP A 130 3.69 -13.64 -10.88
N ASP A 131 2.48 -14.03 -11.28
CA ASP A 131 1.31 -13.18 -11.35
C ASP A 131 1.02 -12.79 -9.91
N GLY A 132 1.81 -11.84 -9.41
CA GLY A 132 1.84 -11.43 -8.02
C GLY A 132 0.42 -11.19 -7.55
N GLN A 133 0.17 -11.51 -6.28
CA GLN A 133 -1.16 -11.51 -5.70
C GLN A 133 -1.97 -10.27 -6.15
N PRO A 134 -3.19 -10.45 -6.69
CA PRO A 134 -3.91 -9.37 -7.34
C PRO A 134 -4.09 -8.19 -6.39
N ILE A 135 -3.81 -6.99 -6.88
CA ILE A 135 -3.94 -5.75 -6.10
C ILE A 135 -5.39 -5.61 -5.67
N ASP A 136 -5.64 -5.58 -4.35
CA ASP A 136 -6.97 -5.34 -3.81
C ASP A 136 -7.33 -3.86 -3.86
N LEU A 137 -7.82 -3.43 -5.02
CA LEU A 137 -8.30 -2.06 -5.24
C LEU A 137 -9.39 -1.65 -4.25
N GLY A 138 -10.21 -2.59 -3.77
CA GLY A 138 -11.28 -2.25 -2.83
C GLY A 138 -10.74 -1.92 -1.44
N ALA A 139 -9.67 -2.58 -0.98
CA ALA A 139 -8.95 -2.19 0.21
C ALA A 139 -8.27 -0.82 0.05
N ILE A 140 -7.63 -0.59 -1.11
CA ILE A 140 -7.00 0.70 -1.42
C ILE A 140 -8.02 1.83 -1.36
N ASP A 141 -9.16 1.69 -2.03
CA ASP A 141 -10.22 2.69 -2.04
C ASP A 141 -10.80 2.92 -0.63
N ALA A 142 -10.90 1.88 0.20
CA ALA A 142 -11.33 2.02 1.58
C ALA A 142 -10.33 2.83 2.41
N ILE A 143 -9.03 2.56 2.29
CA ILE A 143 -7.99 3.34 2.98
C ILE A 143 -7.92 4.77 2.44
N GLN A 144 -8.06 4.98 1.13
CA GLN A 144 -8.16 6.31 0.54
C GLN A 144 -9.33 7.10 1.14
N CYS A 145 -10.50 6.47 1.27
CA CYS A 145 -11.68 7.07 1.89
C CYS A 145 -11.40 7.49 3.35
N LEU A 146 -10.71 6.64 4.13
CA LEU A 146 -10.30 6.97 5.49
C LEU A 146 -9.33 8.16 5.57
N ILE A 147 -8.42 8.30 4.60
CA ILE A 147 -7.46 9.42 4.54
C ILE A 147 -8.19 10.71 4.16
N GLU A 148 -8.91 10.72 3.04
CA GLU A 148 -9.55 11.92 2.49
C GLU A 148 -10.66 12.47 3.40
N HIS A 149 -11.42 11.57 4.03
CA HIS A 149 -12.56 11.93 4.87
C HIS A 149 -12.27 11.72 6.36
N HIS A 150 -10.99 11.71 6.77
CA HIS A 150 -10.57 11.45 8.15
C HIS A 150 -11.40 12.24 9.18
N ASN A 151 -11.49 13.57 9.02
CA ASN A 151 -12.23 14.42 9.96
C ASN A 151 -13.73 14.05 10.01
N ALA A 152 -14.36 13.77 8.86
CA ALA A 152 -15.78 13.41 8.86
C ALA A 152 -16.05 12.03 9.49
N ILE A 153 -15.07 11.13 9.46
CA ILE A 153 -15.18 9.76 9.96
C ILE A 153 -14.84 9.68 11.45
N PHE A 154 -13.76 10.33 11.89
CA PHE A 154 -13.18 10.15 13.22
C PHE A 154 -13.49 11.31 14.19
N THR A 155 -13.58 12.55 13.72
CA THR A 155 -14.02 13.64 14.60
C THR A 155 -15.53 13.71 14.68
N ASP A 156 -16.06 13.78 15.91
CA ASP A 156 -17.40 14.30 16.12
C ASP A 156 -17.39 15.81 15.85
N ALA A 157 -18.49 16.35 15.36
CA ALA A 157 -18.64 17.73 14.85
C ALA A 157 -18.30 18.86 15.85
N ASN A 158 -17.77 18.55 17.04
CA ASN A 158 -17.25 19.51 17.98
C ASN A 158 -15.72 19.53 17.89
N GLU A 159 -15.22 20.38 16.99
CA GLU A 159 -13.81 20.74 16.90
C GLU A 159 -13.24 21.13 18.28
N THR A 160 -12.29 20.35 18.80
CA THR A 160 -11.30 20.92 19.72
C THR A 160 -10.35 21.75 18.89
N VAL A 161 -10.66 23.04 18.75
CA VAL A 161 -9.71 24.04 18.26
C VAL A 161 -8.55 24.09 19.25
N TRP A 162 -7.43 23.45 18.91
CA TRP A 162 -6.18 23.66 19.63
C TRP A 162 -5.58 24.99 19.14
N ARG A 163 -5.67 26.02 19.98
CA ARG A 163 -4.97 27.30 19.83
C ARG A 163 -3.52 27.19 20.28
#